data_AF-A0A5C5XXS9-F1
#
_entry.id   AF-A0A5C5XXS9-F1
#
_cell.length_a   1.000
_cell.length_b   1.000
_cell.length_c   1.000
_cell.angle_alpha   90.00
_cell.angle_beta   90.00
_cell.angle_gamma   90.00
#
_symmetry.space_group_name_H-M   'P 1'
#
loop_
_entity.id
_entity.type
_entity.pdbx_description
1 polymer ?
#
loop_
_entity_poly.entity_id
_entity_poly.type
_entity_poly.pdbx_seq_one_letter_code
_entity_poly.pdbx_strand_id
1 'polypeptide(L)'
;MSHIDITNIDTLAIPFSEDDEFEFKSSATPHKELGKKIACAVSGFANAGGGVFIAGVDANGDPDGGFAPQVGRQDLRDWVDQIVHQVTPTPSYEIKLLDDAQGRGTLNSGCSVVAIAIEESFLGPHMASDNKYYIRAGAHTVPARHFIVEAIWAKRHYAKPRLTHLFRTKPTNSQSVQLGILALTSSPAVDIKINLAPLGELLARLEQYFPLRVPVIDSEHPFFFDVSTWTMMKDRFGENVELDVNYHDLMGNSYQYKTVLDIEASFGPMRLDADAAEKVAKSLESIDKSLKSRK
;
A
#
# COMPACT_ATOMS: atom_id res chain seq x y z
N MET A 1 5.85 -4.91 -5.41
CA MET A 1 5.97 -4.04 -6.60
C MET A 1 7.15 -3.14 -6.36
N SER A 2 8.12 -3.18 -7.27
CA SER A 2 9.33 -2.37 -7.27
C SER A 2 8.91 -0.91 -7.40
N HIS A 3 9.19 -0.11 -6.38
CA HIS A 3 9.23 1.33 -6.54
C HIS A 3 10.37 1.60 -7.51
N ILE A 4 10.09 2.10 -8.72
CA ILE A 4 11.18 2.53 -9.61
C ILE A 4 11.73 3.82 -9.01
N ASP A 5 12.83 3.69 -8.28
CA ASP A 5 13.55 4.80 -7.68
C ASP A 5 14.35 5.53 -8.77
N ILE A 6 13.68 6.45 -9.47
CA ILE A 6 14.30 7.25 -10.54
C ILE A 6 15.30 8.29 -10.00
N THR A 7 15.29 8.57 -8.69
CA THR A 7 16.28 9.44 -8.06
C THR A 7 17.70 8.97 -8.38
N ASN A 8 17.88 7.65 -8.50
CA ASN A 8 19.16 7.00 -8.81
C ASN A 8 19.32 6.53 -10.27
N ILE A 9 18.34 6.77 -11.17
CA ILE A 9 18.51 6.44 -12.59
C ILE A 9 19.57 7.36 -13.20
N ASP A 10 20.63 6.76 -13.73
CA ASP A 10 21.61 7.38 -14.60
C ASP A 10 21.68 6.63 -15.93
N THR A 11 22.58 7.05 -16.83
CA THR A 11 22.69 6.46 -18.17
C THR A 11 23.12 4.98 -18.11
N LEU A 12 23.86 4.59 -17.07
CA LEU A 12 24.26 3.20 -16.85
C LEU A 12 23.11 2.31 -16.35
N ALA A 13 22.11 2.90 -15.68
CA ALA A 13 20.92 2.20 -15.21
C ALA A 13 19.88 1.91 -16.31
N ILE A 14 20.03 2.51 -17.50
CA ILE A 14 19.14 2.26 -18.65
C ILE A 14 19.37 0.83 -19.17
N PRO A 15 18.33 0.00 -19.34
CA PRO A 15 18.51 -1.36 -19.85
C PRO A 15 18.92 -1.39 -21.33
N PHE A 16 19.38 -2.56 -21.80
CA PHE A 16 19.81 -2.74 -23.19
C PHE A 16 18.65 -3.02 -24.17
N SER A 17 17.41 -3.05 -23.69
CA SER A 17 16.23 -3.33 -24.50
C SER A 17 14.97 -2.81 -23.82
N GLU A 18 13.93 -2.52 -24.61
CA GLU A 18 12.58 -2.26 -24.12
C GLU A 18 11.94 -3.53 -23.54
N ASP A 19 11.11 -3.37 -22.52
CA ASP A 19 10.30 -4.41 -21.90
C ASP A 19 8.99 -3.81 -21.35
N ASP A 20 8.32 -4.51 -20.44
CA ASP A 20 7.11 -3.99 -19.80
C ASP A 20 7.36 -2.82 -18.84
N GLU A 21 8.58 -2.61 -18.36
CA GLU A 21 8.95 -1.50 -17.50
C GLU A 21 9.56 -0.31 -18.27
N PHE A 22 10.19 -0.54 -19.43
CA PHE A 22 10.93 0.48 -20.18
C PHE A 22 10.42 0.67 -21.61
N GLU A 23 10.21 1.93 -22.02
CA GLU A 23 9.94 2.31 -23.42
C GLU A 23 10.95 3.37 -23.90
N PHE A 24 11.56 3.13 -25.07
CA PHE A 24 12.64 3.93 -25.63
C PHE A 24 12.19 4.71 -26.86
N LYS A 25 12.71 5.94 -27.01
CA LYS A 25 12.57 6.72 -28.25
C LYS A 25 13.87 7.44 -28.58
N SER A 26 14.22 7.40 -29.85
CA SER A 26 15.39 8.08 -30.43
C SER A 26 15.26 9.60 -30.35
N SER A 27 16.40 10.30 -30.20
CA SER A 27 16.48 11.75 -30.35
C SER A 27 16.13 12.24 -31.75
N ALA A 28 16.15 11.37 -32.76
CA ALA A 28 15.67 11.67 -34.11
C ALA A 28 14.13 11.83 -34.18
N THR A 29 13.40 11.46 -33.12
CA THR A 29 11.93 11.57 -33.06
C THR A 29 11.52 13.05 -33.04
N PRO A 30 10.73 13.55 -34.00
CA PRO A 30 10.29 14.94 -34.00
C PRO A 30 9.47 15.28 -32.76
N HIS A 31 9.67 16.47 -32.15
CA HIS A 31 9.00 16.87 -30.91
C HIS A 31 7.48 16.68 -30.91
N LYS A 32 6.81 16.96 -32.03
CA LYS A 32 5.35 16.76 -32.16
C LYS A 32 4.95 15.29 -32.03
N GLU A 33 5.74 14.38 -32.59
CA GLU A 33 5.52 12.94 -32.46
C GLU A 33 5.93 12.46 -31.07
N LEU A 34 7.06 12.92 -30.56
CA LEU A 34 7.53 12.62 -29.22
C LEU A 34 6.48 12.95 -28.16
N GLY A 35 5.85 14.12 -28.24
CA GLY A 35 4.78 14.51 -27.31
C GLY A 35 3.58 13.57 -27.35
N LYS A 36 3.20 13.07 -28.53
CA LYS A 36 2.14 12.04 -28.65
C LYS A 36 2.57 10.72 -28.02
N LYS A 37 3.82 10.30 -28.24
CA LYS A 37 4.37 9.07 -27.67
C LYS A 37 4.45 9.15 -26.15
N ILE A 38 4.89 10.28 -25.59
CA ILE A 38 4.89 10.55 -24.15
C ILE A 38 3.47 10.43 -23.60
N ALA A 39 2.48 11.11 -24.18
CA ALA A 39 1.10 11.05 -23.69
C ALA A 39 0.52 9.62 -23.72
N CYS A 40 0.80 8.85 -24.79
CA CYS A 40 0.39 7.44 -24.86
C CYS A 40 1.09 6.58 -23.81
N ALA A 41 2.41 6.76 -23.64
CA ALA A 41 3.21 6.00 -22.68
C ALA A 41 2.79 6.29 -21.23
N VAL A 42 2.57 7.55 -20.88
CA VAL A 42 2.07 7.95 -19.55
C VAL A 42 0.72 7.28 -19.24
N SER A 43 -0.23 7.31 -20.20
CA SER A 43 -1.49 6.57 -20.08
C SER A 43 -1.25 5.06 -19.95
N GLY A 44 -0.38 4.50 -20.79
CA GLY A 44 -0.02 3.08 -20.83
C GLY A 44 0.53 2.56 -19.52
N PHE A 45 1.57 3.20 -19.00
CA PHE A 45 2.25 2.82 -17.76
C PHE A 45 1.35 3.02 -16.55
N ALA A 46 0.67 4.16 -16.41
CA ALA A 46 -0.24 4.39 -15.29
C ALA A 46 -1.38 3.34 -15.24
N ASN A 47 -1.87 2.91 -16.41
CA ASN A 47 -2.88 1.86 -16.53
C ASN A 47 -2.32 0.44 -16.43
N ALA A 48 -1.01 0.21 -16.43
CA ALA A 48 -0.41 -1.13 -16.54
C ALA A 48 0.74 -1.44 -15.57
N GLY A 49 0.85 -0.74 -14.43
CA GLY A 49 1.77 -1.10 -13.34
C GLY A 49 2.95 -0.16 -13.14
N GLY A 50 2.94 1.00 -13.81
CA GLY A 50 4.05 1.95 -13.80
C GLY A 50 5.14 1.59 -14.83
N GLY A 51 6.19 2.39 -14.89
CA GLY A 51 7.33 2.19 -15.80
C GLY A 51 8.11 3.47 -16.08
N VAL A 52 9.08 3.40 -16.98
CA VAL A 52 9.94 4.51 -17.39
C VAL A 52 9.89 4.70 -18.89
N PHE A 53 9.56 5.92 -19.31
CA PHE A 53 9.71 6.37 -20.69
C PHE A 53 11.04 7.11 -20.84
N ILE A 54 11.88 6.66 -21.78
CA ILE A 54 13.21 7.22 -22.03
C ILE A 54 13.27 7.74 -23.46
N ALA A 55 13.62 9.02 -23.61
CA ALA A 55 13.77 9.67 -24.91
C ALA A 55 15.19 10.22 -25.08
N GLY A 56 15.78 9.98 -26.25
CA GLY A 56 17.16 10.35 -26.58
C GLY A 56 18.10 9.15 -26.61
N VAL A 57 17.54 7.95 -26.75
CA VAL A 57 18.28 6.68 -26.81
C VAL A 57 17.85 5.85 -28.01
N ASP A 58 18.76 5.01 -28.51
CA ASP A 58 18.48 4.05 -29.57
C ASP A 58 17.70 2.81 -29.06
N ALA A 59 17.53 1.81 -29.92
CA ALA A 59 16.82 0.57 -29.57
C ALA A 59 17.55 -0.28 -28.51
N ASN A 60 18.84 -0.01 -28.27
CA ASN A 60 19.66 -0.68 -27.26
C ASN A 60 19.74 0.15 -25.97
N GLY A 61 18.99 1.25 -25.85
CA GLY A 61 19.05 2.13 -24.70
C GLY A 61 20.35 2.96 -24.62
N ASP A 62 21.15 3.00 -25.69
CA ASP A 62 22.33 3.86 -25.75
C ASP A 62 21.93 5.28 -26.16
N PRO A 63 22.43 6.35 -25.49
CA PRO A 63 22.23 7.73 -25.93
C PRO A 63 22.58 7.92 -27.42
N ASP A 64 21.70 8.57 -28.17
CA ASP A 64 21.83 8.70 -29.64
C ASP A 64 21.90 10.16 -30.13
N GLY A 65 22.31 11.07 -29.25
CA GLY A 65 22.45 12.50 -29.50
C GLY A 65 21.71 13.37 -28.49
N GLY A 66 20.63 12.84 -27.89
CA GLY A 66 19.80 13.54 -26.89
C GLY A 66 18.99 14.72 -27.45
N PHE A 67 18.28 15.40 -26.57
CA PHE A 67 17.44 16.56 -26.91
C PHE A 67 18.05 17.87 -26.41
N ALA A 68 17.93 18.92 -27.21
CA ALA A 68 18.31 20.27 -26.83
C ALA A 68 17.55 20.74 -25.58
N PRO A 69 18.11 21.66 -24.77
CA PRO A 69 17.53 22.06 -23.48
C PRO A 69 16.22 22.85 -23.63
N GLN A 70 15.86 23.26 -24.85
CA GLN A 70 14.66 24.03 -25.14
C GLN A 70 13.91 23.46 -26.34
N VAL A 71 12.57 23.50 -26.26
CA VAL A 71 11.65 23.22 -27.37
C VAL A 71 10.93 24.52 -27.71
N GLY A 72 11.38 25.20 -28.77
CA GLY A 72 10.88 26.52 -29.12
C GLY A 72 11.33 27.58 -28.09
N ARG A 73 10.41 28.03 -27.23
CA ARG A 73 10.67 29.02 -26.17
C ARG A 73 10.57 28.45 -24.75
N GLN A 74 10.30 27.15 -24.64
CA GLN A 74 10.03 26.48 -23.37
C GLN A 74 11.19 25.54 -23.04
N ASP A 75 11.55 25.47 -21.76
CA ASP A 75 12.55 24.52 -21.29
C ASP A 75 12.05 23.08 -21.48
N LEU A 76 12.96 22.17 -21.86
CA LEU A 76 12.63 20.80 -22.23
C LEU A 76 11.84 20.07 -21.14
N ARG A 77 12.25 20.24 -19.87
CA ARG A 77 11.57 19.63 -18.72
C ARG A 77 10.13 20.12 -18.60
N ASP A 78 9.91 21.43 -18.71
CA ASP A 78 8.59 22.04 -18.61
C ASP A 78 7.70 21.64 -19.79
N TRP A 79 8.30 21.49 -20.98
CA TRP A 79 7.58 20.99 -22.16
C TRP A 79 7.09 19.55 -21.96
N VAL A 80 7.93 18.68 -21.43
CA VAL A 80 7.55 17.29 -21.06
C VAL A 80 6.47 17.31 -19.98
N ASP A 81 6.66 18.10 -18.92
CA ASP A 81 5.72 18.23 -17.82
C ASP A 81 4.32 18.63 -18.28
N GLN A 82 4.23 19.59 -19.20
CA GLN A 82 2.97 20.01 -19.80
C GLN A 82 2.29 18.88 -20.59
N ILE A 83 3.05 18.00 -21.25
CA ILE A 83 2.49 16.86 -21.98
C ILE A 83 1.93 15.83 -21.00
N VAL A 84 2.65 15.51 -19.93
CA VAL A 84 2.21 14.58 -18.89
C VAL A 84 0.87 15.05 -18.29
N HIS A 85 0.75 16.35 -18.02
CA HIS A 85 -0.49 16.97 -17.51
C HIS A 85 -1.69 16.94 -18.47
N GLN A 86 -1.50 16.56 -19.74
CA GLN A 86 -2.62 16.35 -20.66
C GLN A 86 -3.28 14.97 -20.48
N VAL A 87 -2.65 14.05 -19.73
CA VAL A 87 -3.25 12.76 -19.37
C VAL A 87 -4.15 12.95 -18.17
N THR A 88 -5.39 12.43 -18.25
CA THR A 88 -6.42 12.64 -17.20
C THR A 88 -6.95 11.32 -16.64
N PRO A 89 -6.95 11.12 -15.30
CA PRO A 89 -6.26 11.95 -14.32
C PRO A 89 -4.75 11.95 -14.55
N THR A 90 -4.03 12.96 -14.07
CA THR A 90 -2.56 12.96 -14.11
C THR A 90 -2.04 11.93 -13.11
N PRO A 91 -1.20 10.96 -13.50
CA PRO A 91 -0.59 10.02 -12.56
C PRO A 91 0.48 10.71 -11.70
N SER A 92 1.00 10.00 -10.70
CA SER A 92 2.24 10.39 -10.03
C SER A 92 3.42 10.08 -10.96
N TYR A 93 4.35 11.04 -11.11
CA TYR A 93 5.49 10.91 -12.01
C TYR A 93 6.66 11.79 -11.58
N GLU A 94 7.84 11.48 -12.12
CA GLU A 94 9.04 12.30 -11.99
C GLU A 94 9.77 12.39 -13.33
N ILE A 95 10.35 13.56 -13.62
CA ILE A 95 11.12 13.83 -14.84
C ILE A 95 12.56 14.11 -14.47
N LYS A 96 13.47 13.36 -15.08
CA LYS A 96 14.92 13.52 -14.96
C LYS A 96 15.55 13.77 -16.32
N LEU A 97 16.49 14.71 -16.37
CA LEU A 97 17.32 14.97 -17.54
C LEU A 97 18.72 14.40 -17.26
N LEU A 98 19.20 13.52 -18.12
CA LEU A 98 20.54 12.93 -18.02
C LEU A 98 21.45 13.63 -19.04
N ASP A 99 22.47 14.32 -18.54
CA ASP A 99 23.39 15.18 -19.29
C ASP A 99 24.78 14.58 -19.48
N ASP A 100 25.00 13.36 -18.97
CA ASP A 100 26.23 12.58 -19.16
C ASP A 100 25.91 11.20 -19.76
N ALA A 101 26.57 10.88 -20.88
CA ALA A 101 26.46 9.59 -21.54
C ALA A 101 27.16 8.46 -20.76
N GLN A 102 28.05 8.80 -19.81
CA GLN A 102 28.77 7.86 -18.93
C GLN A 102 29.46 6.70 -19.69
N GLY A 103 29.91 6.96 -20.93
CA GLY A 103 30.57 5.97 -21.78
C GLY A 103 29.63 5.03 -22.57
N ARG A 104 28.31 5.22 -22.49
CA ARG A 104 27.34 4.56 -23.38
C ARG A 104 26.87 5.51 -24.48
N GLY A 105 26.88 5.05 -25.73
CA GLY A 105 26.38 5.82 -26.86
C GLY A 105 27.09 7.17 -27.07
N THR A 106 26.34 8.19 -27.50
CA THR A 106 26.83 9.54 -27.73
C THR A 106 25.78 10.58 -27.33
N LEU A 107 26.19 11.63 -26.64
CA LEU A 107 25.33 12.75 -26.26
C LEU A 107 25.94 14.06 -26.81
N ASN A 108 25.13 14.85 -27.50
CA ASN A 108 25.59 16.13 -28.03
C ASN A 108 25.81 17.14 -26.90
N SER A 109 26.78 18.04 -27.07
CA SER A 109 27.07 19.08 -26.07
C SER A 109 25.83 19.90 -25.71
N GLY A 110 25.48 19.92 -24.42
CA GLY A 110 24.32 20.64 -23.89
C GLY A 110 22.96 19.97 -24.16
N CYS A 111 22.92 18.78 -24.75
CA CYS A 111 21.71 17.99 -24.91
C CYS A 111 21.55 17.00 -23.75
N SER A 112 20.35 16.48 -23.55
CA SER A 112 20.05 15.51 -22.50
C SER A 112 19.14 14.38 -22.97
N VAL A 113 19.29 13.21 -22.36
CA VAL A 113 18.28 12.15 -22.40
C VAL A 113 17.19 12.50 -21.39
N VAL A 114 15.93 12.33 -21.79
CA VAL A 114 14.76 12.56 -20.92
C VAL A 114 14.32 11.20 -20.37
N ALA A 115 14.28 11.07 -19.05
CA ALA A 115 13.64 9.95 -18.36
C ALA A 115 12.39 10.43 -17.63
N ILE A 116 11.27 9.73 -17.82
CA ILE A 116 10.00 9.99 -17.16
C ILE A 116 9.62 8.71 -16.43
N ALA A 117 9.70 8.69 -15.10
CA ALA A 117 9.14 7.59 -14.31
C ALA A 117 7.67 7.88 -14.03
N ILE A 118 6.83 6.88 -14.30
CA ILE A 118 5.40 6.91 -14.04
C ILE A 118 5.11 5.82 -13.02
N GLU A 119 4.51 6.20 -11.89
CA GLU A 119 4.14 5.24 -10.84
C GLU A 119 2.90 4.45 -11.23
N GLU A 120 2.73 3.28 -10.61
CA GLU A 120 1.45 2.59 -10.68
C GLU A 120 0.36 3.45 -10.04
N SER A 121 -0.73 3.67 -10.77
CA SER A 121 -1.81 4.50 -10.28
C SER A 121 -3.05 3.70 -9.88
N PHE A 122 -3.66 4.18 -8.80
CA PHE A 122 -4.91 3.68 -8.22
C PHE A 122 -6.07 4.69 -8.35
N LEU A 123 -5.81 5.91 -8.86
CA LEU A 123 -6.82 6.99 -8.93
C LEU A 123 -8.01 6.67 -9.86
N GLY A 124 -7.76 5.97 -10.96
CA GLY A 124 -8.75 5.65 -11.99
C GLY A 124 -8.10 5.39 -13.35
N PRO A 125 -8.88 5.05 -14.39
CA PRO A 125 -8.36 4.91 -15.75
C PRO A 125 -7.75 6.21 -16.30
N HIS A 126 -6.47 6.17 -16.72
CA HIS A 126 -5.72 7.32 -17.26
C HIS A 126 -5.90 7.44 -18.77
N MET A 127 -6.57 8.50 -19.22
CA MET A 127 -6.87 8.76 -20.63
C MET A 127 -5.84 9.73 -21.22
N ALA A 128 -5.28 9.40 -22.37
CA ALA A 128 -4.37 10.28 -23.10
C ALA A 128 -5.13 11.44 -23.80
N SER A 129 -4.39 12.43 -24.28
CA SER A 129 -4.94 13.64 -24.91
C SER A 129 -5.72 13.40 -26.20
N ASP A 130 -5.63 12.21 -26.79
CA ASP A 130 -6.41 11.78 -27.94
C ASP A 130 -7.74 11.08 -27.56
N ASN A 131 -8.14 11.17 -26.29
CA ASN A 131 -9.34 10.54 -25.70
C ASN A 131 -9.35 9.01 -25.79
N LYS A 132 -8.17 8.37 -25.75
CA LYS A 132 -8.04 6.92 -25.68
C LYS A 132 -7.31 6.50 -24.41
N TYR A 133 -7.62 5.29 -23.97
CA TYR A 133 -6.82 4.62 -22.96
C TYR A 133 -5.74 3.80 -23.65
N TYR A 134 -4.56 3.77 -23.05
CA TYR A 134 -3.47 2.90 -23.45
C TYR A 134 -3.13 1.97 -22.29
N ILE A 135 -2.58 0.79 -22.62
CA ILE A 135 -1.97 -0.14 -21.66
C ILE A 135 -0.60 -0.56 -22.19
N ARG A 136 0.27 -0.98 -21.28
CA ARG A 136 1.48 -1.71 -21.63
C ARG A 136 1.18 -3.18 -21.90
N ALA A 137 1.70 -3.72 -22.99
CA ALA A 137 1.58 -5.11 -23.39
C ALA A 137 2.97 -5.60 -23.86
N GLY A 138 3.77 -6.11 -22.92
CA GLY A 138 5.19 -6.37 -23.16
C GLY A 138 5.93 -5.07 -23.51
N ALA A 139 6.78 -5.10 -24.53
CA ALA A 139 7.55 -3.95 -24.99
C ALA A 139 6.73 -2.88 -25.78
N HIS A 140 5.39 -2.97 -25.80
CA HIS A 140 4.55 -2.06 -26.60
C HIS A 140 3.43 -1.40 -25.81
N THR A 141 3.20 -0.12 -26.11
CA THR A 141 2.07 0.66 -25.62
C THR A 141 0.96 0.62 -26.65
N VAL A 142 -0.17 0.02 -26.30
CA VAL A 142 -1.27 -0.28 -27.23
C VAL A 142 -2.58 0.34 -26.75
N PRO A 143 -3.48 0.76 -27.65
CA PRO A 143 -4.79 1.28 -27.26
C PRO A 143 -5.63 0.17 -26.63
N ALA A 144 -6.29 0.50 -25.51
CA ALA A 144 -7.18 -0.37 -24.79
C ALA A 144 -8.61 0.18 -24.78
N ARG A 145 -9.58 -0.73 -24.77
CA ARG A 145 -10.99 -0.37 -24.55
C ARG A 145 -11.20 -0.08 -23.06
N HIS A 146 -12.14 0.83 -22.77
CA HIS A 146 -12.45 1.25 -21.39
C HIS A 146 -12.67 0.07 -20.44
N PHE A 147 -13.48 -0.93 -20.82
CA PHE A 147 -13.78 -2.09 -19.97
C PHE A 147 -12.54 -2.92 -19.59
N ILE A 148 -11.49 -2.95 -20.44
CA ILE A 148 -10.25 -3.66 -20.12
C ILE A 148 -9.50 -2.91 -19.02
N VAL A 149 -9.40 -1.58 -19.16
CA VAL A 149 -8.71 -0.73 -18.17
C VAL A 149 -9.47 -0.70 -16.86
N GLU A 150 -10.80 -0.63 -16.91
CA GLU A 150 -11.67 -0.73 -15.74
C GLU A 150 -11.49 -2.07 -15.03
N ALA A 151 -11.42 -3.19 -15.75
CA ALA A 151 -11.18 -4.51 -15.16
C ALA A 151 -9.80 -4.62 -14.50
N ILE A 152 -8.74 -4.05 -15.12
CA ILE A 152 -7.40 -3.97 -14.52
C ILE A 152 -7.44 -3.13 -13.25
N TRP A 153 -8.06 -1.96 -13.31
CA TRP A 153 -8.20 -1.05 -12.18
C TRP A 153 -8.98 -1.68 -11.03
N ALA A 154 -10.11 -2.33 -11.31
CA ALA A 154 -10.89 -3.05 -10.31
C ALA A 154 -10.03 -4.13 -9.65
N LYS A 155 -9.30 -4.93 -10.45
CA LYS A 155 -8.42 -5.98 -9.92
C LYS A 155 -7.31 -5.43 -9.00
N ARG A 156 -6.77 -4.23 -9.27
CA ARG A 156 -5.79 -3.57 -8.38
C ARG A 156 -6.37 -3.25 -6.99
N HIS A 157 -7.65 -2.86 -6.94
CA HIS A 157 -8.34 -2.55 -5.70
C HIS A 157 -8.82 -3.80 -4.96
N TYR A 158 -8.95 -4.92 -5.67
CA TYR A 158 -9.24 -6.23 -5.10
C TYR A 158 -7.97 -6.85 -4.49
N ALA A 159 -7.57 -6.36 -3.32
CA ALA A 159 -6.71 -7.12 -2.42
C ALA A 159 -7.51 -8.30 -1.83
N LYS A 160 -6.85 -9.42 -1.55
CA LYS A 160 -7.48 -10.51 -0.79
C LYS A 160 -7.76 -10.01 0.63
N PRO A 161 -8.98 -10.14 1.18
CA PRO A 161 -9.24 -9.77 2.56
C PRO A 161 -8.32 -10.59 3.48
N ARG A 162 -7.55 -9.90 4.32
CA ARG A 162 -6.72 -10.54 5.34
C ARG A 162 -7.22 -10.11 6.71
N LEU A 163 -7.70 -11.08 7.49
CA LEU A 163 -8.08 -10.83 8.87
C LEU A 163 -6.95 -11.21 9.83
N THR A 164 -6.89 -10.51 10.96
CA THR A 164 -6.05 -10.84 12.11
C THR A 164 -6.83 -10.67 13.40
N HIS A 165 -6.26 -11.12 14.51
CA HIS A 165 -6.78 -10.81 15.84
C HIS A 165 -5.91 -9.80 16.61
N LEU A 166 -6.49 -9.15 17.60
CA LEU A 166 -5.77 -8.44 18.67
C LEU A 166 -6.51 -8.55 19.99
N PHE A 167 -5.77 -8.48 21.09
CA PHE A 167 -6.35 -8.27 22.42
C PHE A 167 -6.18 -6.82 22.85
N ARG A 168 -7.21 -6.27 23.49
CA ARG A 168 -7.13 -4.95 24.14
C ARG A 168 -8.00 -4.91 25.39
N THR A 169 -7.72 -3.95 26.27
CA THR A 169 -8.68 -3.58 27.31
C THR A 169 -9.86 -2.83 26.68
N LYS A 170 -11.05 -3.02 27.24
CA LYS A 170 -12.24 -2.32 26.78
C LYS A 170 -12.08 -0.83 27.09
N PRO A 171 -12.24 0.09 26.13
CA PRO A 171 -12.02 1.52 26.36
C PRO A 171 -12.88 2.12 27.48
N THR A 172 -14.08 1.57 27.68
CA THR A 172 -15.02 2.01 28.72
C THR A 172 -14.83 1.30 30.06
N ASN A 173 -14.11 0.19 30.10
CA ASN A 173 -13.88 -0.59 31.32
C ASN A 173 -12.53 -1.32 31.24
N SER A 174 -11.51 -0.78 31.91
CA SER A 174 -10.16 -1.35 31.94
C SER A 174 -10.08 -2.77 32.53
N GLN A 175 -11.12 -3.22 33.24
CA GLN A 175 -11.18 -4.57 33.78
C GLN A 175 -11.65 -5.62 32.78
N SER A 176 -12.20 -5.23 31.62
CA SER A 176 -12.66 -6.18 30.59
C SER A 176 -11.66 -6.27 29.45
N VAL A 177 -11.36 -7.48 29.01
CA VAL A 177 -10.49 -7.78 27.86
C VAL A 177 -11.36 -8.11 26.66
N GLN A 178 -11.09 -7.47 25.54
CA GLN A 178 -11.75 -7.71 24.26
C GLN A 178 -10.82 -8.46 23.31
N LEU A 179 -11.37 -9.45 22.61
CA LEU A 179 -10.77 -10.00 21.40
C LEU A 179 -11.37 -9.26 20.21
N GLY A 180 -10.50 -8.67 19.40
CA GLY A 180 -10.86 -8.00 18.15
C GLY A 180 -10.45 -8.83 16.94
N ILE A 181 -11.29 -8.86 15.92
CA ILE A 181 -10.96 -9.32 14.56
C ILE A 181 -10.94 -8.10 13.65
N LEU A 182 -9.83 -7.89 12.93
CA LEU A 182 -9.60 -6.70 12.12
C LEU A 182 -9.10 -7.06 10.73
N ALA A 183 -9.41 -6.19 9.76
CA ALA A 183 -8.84 -6.26 8.44
C ALA A 183 -7.44 -5.64 8.39
N LEU A 184 -6.48 -6.37 7.83
CA LEU A 184 -5.13 -5.89 7.49
C LEU A 184 -5.06 -5.29 6.07
N THR A 185 -6.15 -5.41 5.32
CA THR A 185 -6.28 -4.94 3.93
C THR A 185 -7.51 -4.06 3.82
N SER A 186 -7.54 -3.17 2.84
CA SER A 186 -8.72 -2.35 2.52
C SER A 186 -9.89 -3.16 1.93
N SER A 187 -9.64 -4.40 1.50
CA SER A 187 -10.68 -5.28 0.98
C SER A 187 -11.53 -5.86 2.12
N PRO A 188 -12.88 -5.72 2.05
CA PRO A 188 -13.77 -6.20 3.09
C PRO A 188 -13.86 -7.74 3.09
N ALA A 189 -13.88 -8.33 4.28
CA ALA A 189 -14.28 -9.71 4.49
C ALA A 189 -15.80 -9.76 4.71
N VAL A 190 -16.46 -10.79 4.18
CA VAL A 190 -17.91 -10.99 4.31
C VAL A 190 -18.26 -12.42 4.75
N ASP A 191 -19.46 -12.62 5.30
CA ASP A 191 -19.94 -13.90 5.88
C ASP A 191 -18.91 -14.54 6.82
N ILE A 192 -18.45 -13.76 7.80
CA ILE A 192 -17.42 -14.19 8.73
C ILE A 192 -18.03 -15.10 9.80
N LYS A 193 -17.40 -16.25 10.02
CA LYS A 193 -17.70 -17.21 11.08
C LYS A 193 -16.49 -17.32 11.98
N ILE A 194 -16.62 -16.81 13.20
CA ILE A 194 -15.56 -16.83 14.22
C ILE A 194 -15.85 -17.98 15.16
N ASN A 195 -14.89 -18.86 15.39
CA ASN A 195 -14.97 -19.98 16.32
C ASN A 195 -13.82 -19.90 17.33
N LEU A 196 -14.11 -20.24 18.60
CA LEU A 196 -13.12 -20.35 19.66
C LEU A 196 -13.28 -21.70 20.34
N ALA A 197 -12.22 -22.51 20.37
CA ALA A 197 -12.21 -23.79 21.09
C ALA A 197 -10.78 -24.29 21.35
N PRO A 198 -10.54 -25.07 22.41
CA PRO A 198 -11.43 -25.23 23.57
C PRO A 198 -11.43 -23.94 24.41
N LEU A 199 -12.55 -23.64 25.07
CA LEU A 199 -12.61 -22.60 26.09
C LEU A 199 -12.33 -23.20 27.47
N GLY A 200 -11.75 -22.41 28.37
CA GLY A 200 -11.53 -22.80 29.77
C GLY A 200 -12.82 -23.24 30.48
N GLU A 201 -12.71 -24.02 31.56
CA GLU A 201 -13.86 -24.65 32.24
C GLU A 201 -15.01 -23.68 32.57
N LEU A 202 -14.68 -22.44 32.94
CA LEU A 202 -15.66 -21.41 33.28
C LEU A 202 -16.45 -20.89 32.07
N LEU A 203 -15.88 -20.99 30.86
CA LEU A 203 -16.47 -20.51 29.61
C LEU A 203 -16.86 -21.65 28.65
N ALA A 204 -16.61 -22.92 28.99
CA ALA A 204 -16.95 -24.07 28.15
C ALA A 204 -18.42 -24.09 27.70
N ARG A 205 -19.35 -23.62 28.56
CA ARG A 205 -20.78 -23.50 28.20
C ARG A 205 -21.06 -22.50 27.08
N LEU A 206 -20.14 -21.59 26.81
CA LEU A 206 -20.28 -20.59 25.74
C LEU A 206 -19.89 -21.14 24.37
N GLU A 207 -19.19 -22.28 24.29
CA GLU A 207 -18.82 -22.92 23.02
C GLU A 207 -20.04 -23.18 22.12
N GLN A 208 -21.22 -23.45 22.72
CA GLN A 208 -22.47 -23.66 21.98
C GLN A 208 -22.96 -22.43 21.19
N TYR A 209 -22.48 -21.22 21.52
CA TYR A 209 -22.84 -19.99 20.82
C TYR A 209 -21.93 -19.71 19.63
N PHE A 210 -20.90 -20.54 19.41
CA PHE A 210 -20.03 -20.46 18.25
C PHE A 210 -20.56 -21.34 17.10
N PRO A 211 -20.29 -20.97 15.83
CA PRO A 211 -19.53 -19.78 15.44
C PRO A 211 -20.36 -18.49 15.56
N LEU A 212 -19.72 -17.43 16.04
CA LEU A 212 -20.28 -16.08 15.93
C LEU A 212 -20.32 -15.69 14.45
N ARG A 213 -21.43 -15.10 14.01
CA ARG A 213 -21.62 -14.65 12.63
C ARG A 213 -21.53 -13.15 12.55
N VAL A 214 -20.58 -12.66 11.76
CA VAL A 214 -20.39 -11.23 11.49
C VAL A 214 -20.58 -10.99 10.01
N PRO A 215 -21.48 -10.09 9.58
CA PRO A 215 -21.76 -9.89 8.16
C PRO A 215 -20.57 -9.36 7.38
N VAL A 216 -19.87 -8.36 7.93
CA VAL A 216 -18.76 -7.65 7.29
C VAL A 216 -17.72 -7.25 8.34
N ILE A 217 -16.44 -7.36 8.00
CA ILE A 217 -15.31 -6.76 8.71
C ILE A 217 -14.41 -6.08 7.67
N ASP A 218 -14.13 -4.79 7.87
CA ASP A 218 -13.22 -4.00 7.04
C ASP A 218 -12.30 -3.13 7.92
N SER A 219 -11.52 -2.23 7.30
CA SER A 219 -10.59 -1.35 8.01
C SER A 219 -11.27 -0.29 8.90
N GLU A 220 -12.52 0.06 8.63
CA GLU A 220 -13.30 1.03 9.40
C GLU A 220 -14.22 0.36 10.43
N HIS A 221 -14.60 -0.89 10.19
CA HIS A 221 -15.56 -1.67 10.98
C HIS A 221 -14.95 -2.97 11.52
N PRO A 222 -13.98 -2.90 12.45
CA PRO A 222 -13.48 -4.07 13.16
C PRO A 222 -14.54 -4.66 14.10
N PHE A 223 -14.51 -5.97 14.30
CA PHE A 223 -15.41 -6.65 15.24
C PHE A 223 -14.72 -6.91 16.56
N PHE A 224 -15.33 -6.51 17.68
CA PHE A 224 -14.81 -6.75 19.03
C PHE A 224 -15.87 -7.39 19.90
N PHE A 225 -15.46 -8.34 20.73
CA PHE A 225 -16.31 -8.92 21.77
C PHE A 225 -15.51 -9.18 23.05
N ASP A 226 -16.20 -9.12 24.18
CA ASP A 226 -15.60 -9.29 25.50
C ASP A 226 -15.35 -10.79 25.74
N VAL A 227 -14.12 -11.14 26.13
CA VAL A 227 -13.68 -12.55 26.28
C VAL A 227 -13.23 -12.90 27.70
N SER A 228 -12.78 -11.93 28.49
CA SER A 228 -12.37 -12.16 29.87
C SER A 228 -12.35 -10.86 30.68
N THR A 229 -12.03 -10.99 31.97
CA THR A 229 -11.67 -9.88 32.84
C THR A 229 -10.17 -9.90 33.13
N TRP A 230 -9.53 -8.74 33.20
CA TRP A 230 -8.07 -8.59 33.41
C TRP A 230 -7.53 -9.43 34.58
N THR A 231 -8.29 -9.51 35.67
CA THR A 231 -7.90 -10.25 36.89
C THR A 231 -7.98 -11.77 36.77
N MET A 232 -8.61 -12.31 35.72
CA MET A 232 -8.85 -13.76 35.56
C MET A 232 -8.50 -14.23 34.14
N MET A 233 -7.52 -13.60 33.48
CA MET A 233 -7.19 -13.86 32.08
C MET A 233 -6.86 -15.33 31.80
N LYS A 234 -6.00 -15.96 32.63
CA LYS A 234 -5.62 -17.38 32.51
C LYS A 234 -6.76 -18.33 32.86
N ASP A 235 -7.33 -18.18 34.05
CA ASP A 235 -8.29 -19.15 34.61
C ASP A 235 -9.63 -19.18 33.87
N ARG A 236 -10.02 -18.06 33.22
CA ARG A 236 -11.30 -17.99 32.49
C ARG A 236 -11.20 -18.31 31.02
N PHE A 237 -10.18 -17.78 30.32
CA PHE A 237 -10.11 -17.99 28.87
C PHE A 237 -9.64 -19.40 28.53
N GLY A 238 -8.70 -19.94 29.32
CA GLY A 238 -8.10 -21.25 29.10
C GLY A 238 -6.73 -21.16 28.43
N GLU A 239 -6.01 -22.28 28.43
CA GLU A 239 -4.73 -22.43 27.74
C GLU A 239 -4.97 -23.03 26.35
N ASN A 240 -4.16 -22.62 25.36
CA ASN A 240 -4.21 -23.14 23.99
C ASN A 240 -5.56 -22.96 23.28
N VAL A 241 -6.29 -21.88 23.57
CA VAL A 241 -7.54 -21.57 22.87
C VAL A 241 -7.24 -21.28 21.41
N GLU A 242 -7.87 -22.02 20.50
CA GLU A 242 -7.73 -21.83 19.06
C GLU A 242 -8.80 -20.87 18.56
N LEU A 243 -8.37 -19.87 17.80
CA LEU A 243 -9.22 -19.01 16.98
C LEU A 243 -9.24 -19.55 15.56
N ASP A 244 -10.44 -19.86 15.07
CA ASP A 244 -10.70 -20.24 13.69
C ASP A 244 -11.73 -19.29 13.08
N VAL A 245 -11.29 -18.48 12.11
CA VAL A 245 -12.12 -17.49 11.42
C VAL A 245 -12.24 -17.87 9.95
N ASN A 246 -13.43 -18.25 9.53
CA ASN A 246 -13.75 -18.56 8.14
C ASN A 246 -14.51 -17.38 7.52
N TYR A 247 -14.15 -16.96 6.32
CA TYR A 247 -14.74 -15.78 5.69
C TYR A 247 -14.60 -15.80 4.17
N HIS A 248 -15.29 -14.89 3.48
CA HIS A 248 -15.25 -14.76 2.02
C HIS A 248 -14.80 -13.36 1.59
N ASP A 249 -14.33 -13.25 0.36
CA ASP A 249 -14.28 -11.96 -0.34
C ASP A 249 -15.59 -11.69 -1.09
N LEU A 250 -15.72 -10.49 -1.67
CA LEU A 250 -16.89 -10.10 -2.46
C LEU A 250 -17.07 -10.93 -3.74
N MET A 251 -16.06 -11.66 -4.18
CA MET A 251 -16.14 -12.57 -5.33
C MET A 251 -16.56 -14.00 -4.93
N GLY A 252 -16.73 -14.26 -3.63
CA GLY A 252 -17.12 -15.57 -3.09
C GLY A 252 -15.97 -16.54 -2.88
N ASN A 253 -14.70 -16.11 -2.99
CA ASN A 253 -13.58 -16.97 -2.62
C ASN A 253 -13.54 -17.13 -1.10
N SER A 254 -13.31 -18.36 -0.62
CA SER A 254 -13.25 -18.67 0.81
C SER A 254 -11.82 -18.58 1.36
N TYR A 255 -11.71 -18.11 2.59
CA TYR A 255 -10.46 -17.94 3.33
C TYR A 255 -10.62 -18.43 4.77
N GLN A 256 -9.50 -18.85 5.37
CA GLN A 256 -9.44 -19.26 6.77
C GLN A 256 -8.25 -18.61 7.46
N TYR A 257 -8.50 -17.98 8.61
CA TYR A 257 -7.48 -17.52 9.54
C TYR A 257 -7.55 -18.35 10.81
N LYS A 258 -6.46 -19.07 11.10
CA LYS A 258 -6.40 -20.02 12.20
C LYS A 258 -5.15 -19.81 13.03
N THR A 259 -5.30 -19.65 14.34
CA THR A 259 -4.18 -19.41 15.25
C THR A 259 -4.50 -19.87 16.67
N VAL A 260 -3.47 -20.27 17.42
CA VAL A 260 -3.57 -20.41 18.88
C VAL A 260 -3.45 -19.02 19.49
N LEU A 261 -4.31 -18.70 20.44
CA LEU A 261 -4.34 -17.41 21.12
C LEU A 261 -3.46 -17.46 22.37
N ASP A 262 -2.58 -16.47 22.47
CA ASP A 262 -1.82 -16.20 23.69
C ASP A 262 -2.17 -14.80 24.19
N ILE A 263 -3.06 -14.75 25.19
CA ILE A 263 -3.49 -13.50 25.80
C ILE A 263 -2.32 -12.81 26.52
N GLU A 264 -1.44 -13.57 27.17
CA GLU A 264 -0.36 -12.99 27.99
C GLU A 264 0.70 -12.34 27.12
N ALA A 265 1.12 -12.99 26.03
CA ALA A 265 2.07 -12.42 25.09
C ALA A 265 1.51 -11.18 24.36
N SER A 266 0.18 -11.06 24.25
CA SER A 266 -0.49 -9.98 23.52
C SER A 266 -0.56 -8.67 24.31
N PHE A 267 -0.41 -8.71 25.63
CA PHE A 267 -0.24 -7.52 26.47
C PHE A 267 1.25 -7.36 26.76
N GLY A 268 1.88 -6.34 26.15
CA GLY A 268 3.28 -5.99 26.42
C GLY A 268 3.57 -5.77 27.91
N PRO A 269 4.86 -5.68 28.32
CA PRO A 269 5.21 -5.54 29.73
C PRO A 269 4.40 -4.42 30.38
N MET A 270 3.75 -4.78 31.48
CA MET A 270 2.85 -3.97 32.30
C MET A 270 3.22 -2.48 32.20
N ARG A 271 2.42 -1.69 31.47
CA ARG A 271 2.49 -0.24 31.64
C ARG A 271 2.05 0.03 33.07
N LEU A 272 2.98 0.50 33.90
CA LEU A 272 2.68 1.15 35.17
C LEU A 272 1.78 2.34 34.84
N ASP A 273 0.47 2.12 34.89
CA ASP A 273 -0.51 3.18 34.66
C ASP A 273 -0.20 4.32 35.63
N ALA A 274 -0.33 5.55 35.14
CA ALA A 274 -0.12 6.76 35.95
C ALA A 274 -0.96 6.75 37.25
N ASP A 275 -2.08 6.01 37.24
CA ASP A 275 -2.94 5.77 38.40
C ASP A 275 -2.26 4.97 39.53
N ALA A 276 -1.35 4.05 39.19
CA ALA A 276 -0.57 3.32 40.19
C ALA A 276 0.44 4.26 40.86
N ALA A 277 1.08 5.14 40.08
CA ALA A 277 1.97 6.18 40.62
C ALA A 277 1.19 7.19 41.47
N GLU A 278 -0.03 7.56 41.09
CA GLU A 278 -0.89 8.48 41.86
C GLU A 278 -1.39 7.85 43.17
N LYS A 279 -1.72 6.56 43.19
CA LYS A 279 -2.05 5.83 44.42
C LYS A 279 -0.87 5.69 45.36
N VAL A 280 0.33 5.45 44.83
CA VAL A 280 1.56 5.40 45.61
C VAL A 280 1.90 6.77 46.19
N ALA A 281 1.76 7.83 45.40
CA ALA A 281 1.96 9.21 45.85
C ALA A 281 1.00 9.59 46.99
N LYS A 282 -0.31 9.31 46.84
CA LYS A 282 -1.31 9.55 47.91
C LYS A 282 -1.02 8.76 49.18
N SER A 283 -0.50 7.53 49.04
CA SER A 283 -0.13 6.69 50.18
C SER A 283 1.10 7.26 50.92
N LEU A 284 2.10 7.76 50.18
CA LEU A 284 3.28 8.41 50.75
C LEU A 284 2.94 9.74 51.43
N GLU A 285 2.05 10.56 50.85
CA GLU A 285 1.57 11.80 51.48
C GLU A 285 0.80 11.53 52.79
N SER A 286 0.01 10.45 52.84
CA SER A 286 -0.69 10.03 54.06
C SER A 286 0.30 9.64 55.16
N ILE A 287 1.40 8.96 54.80
CA ILE A 287 2.46 8.57 55.74
C ILE A 287 3.22 9.80 56.25
N ASP A 288 3.59 10.75 55.38
CA ASP A 288 4.27 12.00 55.78
C ASP A 288 3.40 12.85 56.73
N LYS A 289 2.10 12.98 56.44
CA LYS A 289 1.16 13.65 57.36
C LYS A 289 1.08 12.96 58.73
N SER A 290 1.07 11.64 58.76
CA SER A 290 1.01 10.86 60.01
C SER A 290 2.30 10.94 60.83
N LEU A 291 3.45 11.11 60.17
CA LEU A 291 4.74 11.33 60.82
C LEU A 291 4.88 12.76 61.37
N LYS A 292 4.34 13.76 60.66
CA LYS A 292 4.31 15.16 61.11
C LYS A 292 3.37 15.39 62.29
N SER A 293 2.28 14.63 62.41
CA SER A 293 1.37 14.71 63.57
C SER A 293 1.86 13.96 64.82
N ARG A 294 3.03 13.30 64.75
CA ARG A 294 3.67 12.59 65.86
C ARG A 294 4.94 13.28 66.39
N LYS A 295 5.24 14.48 65.90
CA LYS A 295 6.18 15.43 66.53
C LYS A 295 5.39 16.50 67.27
#